data_AF-A0A9X7E222-F1
#
_entry.id   AF-A0A9X7E222-F1
#
_cell.length_a   1.000
_cell.length_b   1.000
_cell.length_c   1.000
_cell.angle_alpha   90.00
_cell.angle_beta   90.00
_cell.angle_gamma   90.00
#
_symmetry.space_group_name_H-M   'P 1'
#
loop_
_entity.id
_entity.type
_entity.pdbx_description
1 polymer ?
#
loop_
_entity_poly.entity_id
_entity_poly.type
_entity_poly.pdbx_seq_one_letter_code
_entity_poly.pdbx_strand_id
1 'polypeptide(L)'
;MKHLRKIFKRILLLLSIFMLIGIGILFGTSYGRELRITMAGSILTSQHPQYAKYTFLSQKELDKLQDRINHPKWSNSDEHIYKKIAGKRLEELKNQPLEIDVETIKSNKDSRFLFEGKLVTISNPFNVKLVSHQGTQGANRGEKISVMAKRNHALVAVNASGFADETGRGGGNVATGIVIENGEAIDTNMDRYTPTIITGLTKFGQMITGNYSTQQLLDKQVVSAAGF
;
A
#
# COMPACT_ATOMS: atom_id res chain seq x y z
N MET A 1 -55.99 15.68 1.60
CA MET A 1 -55.56 14.68 0.60
C MET A 1 -55.08 15.26 -0.75
N LYS A 2 -55.82 16.16 -1.42
CA LYS A 2 -55.41 16.73 -2.73
C LYS A 2 -54.10 17.55 -2.69
N HIS A 3 -53.89 18.34 -1.63
CA HIS A 3 -52.63 19.10 -1.44
C HIS A 3 -51.41 18.19 -1.23
N LEU A 4 -51.53 17.15 -0.41
CA LEU A 4 -50.47 16.15 -0.23
C LEU A 4 -50.11 15.45 -1.56
N ARG A 5 -51.09 15.07 -2.38
CA ARG A 5 -50.85 14.50 -3.72
C ARG A 5 -50.13 15.50 -4.65
N LYS A 6 -50.44 16.80 -4.57
CA LYS A 6 -49.79 17.84 -5.36
C LYS A 6 -48.34 18.08 -4.92
N ILE A 7 -48.07 18.07 -3.61
CA ILE A 7 -46.72 18.17 -3.05
C ILE A 7 -45.89 16.95 -3.45
N PHE A 8 -46.43 15.74 -3.29
CA PHE A 8 -45.76 14.51 -3.69
C PHE A 8 -45.37 14.50 -5.17
N LYS A 9 -46.28 14.90 -6.07
CA LYS A 9 -45.96 15.04 -7.51
C LYS A 9 -44.83 16.04 -7.79
N ARG A 10 -44.79 17.15 -7.06
CA ARG A 10 -43.72 18.16 -7.21
C ARG A 10 -42.37 17.62 -6.73
N ILE A 11 -42.35 16.89 -5.61
CA ILE A 11 -41.13 16.22 -5.11
C ILE A 11 -40.64 15.20 -6.13
N LEU A 12 -41.54 14.35 -6.66
CA LEU A 12 -41.16 13.35 -7.66
C LEU A 12 -40.59 13.99 -8.94
N LEU A 13 -41.19 15.09 -9.40
CA LEU A 13 -40.70 15.84 -10.55
C LEU A 13 -39.29 16.41 -10.28
N LEU A 14 -39.08 17.02 -9.12
CA LEU A 14 -37.77 17.54 -8.73
C LEU A 14 -36.71 16.42 -8.64
N LEU A 15 -37.03 15.30 -8.01
CA LEU A 15 -36.14 14.13 -7.95
C LEU A 15 -35.80 13.61 -9.35
N SER A 16 -36.76 13.60 -10.27
CA SER A 16 -36.53 13.19 -11.66
C SER A 16 -35.57 14.13 -12.38
N ILE A 17 -35.72 15.46 -12.18
CA ILE A 17 -34.80 16.46 -12.75
C ILE A 17 -33.40 16.29 -12.17
N PHE A 18 -33.26 16.15 -10.85
CA PHE A 18 -31.97 15.92 -10.21
C PHE A 18 -31.32 14.61 -10.69
N MET A 19 -32.10 13.56 -10.90
CA MET A 19 -31.60 12.30 -11.45
C MET A 19 -31.07 12.48 -12.88
N LEU A 20 -31.80 13.19 -13.75
CA LEU A 20 -31.34 13.47 -15.11
C LEU A 20 -30.06 14.31 -15.14
N ILE A 21 -29.96 15.33 -14.27
CA ILE A 21 -28.74 16.12 -14.11
C ILE A 21 -27.59 15.23 -13.62
N GLY A 22 -27.83 14.38 -12.62
CA GLY A 22 -26.84 13.45 -12.08
C GLY A 22 -26.33 12.47 -13.13
N ILE A 23 -27.22 11.89 -13.94
CA ILE A 23 -26.87 11.04 -15.09
C ILE A 23 -26.05 11.84 -16.11
N GLY A 24 -26.49 13.06 -16.45
CA GLY A 24 -25.77 13.96 -17.36
C GLY A 24 -24.34 14.25 -16.89
N ILE A 25 -24.14 14.50 -15.59
CA ILE A 25 -22.81 14.69 -15.01
C ILE A 25 -22.02 13.38 -15.05
N LEU A 26 -22.59 12.27 -14.58
CA LEU A 26 -21.90 10.98 -14.42
C LEU A 26 -21.43 10.37 -15.74
N PHE A 27 -22.20 10.55 -16.82
CA PHE A 27 -21.93 9.96 -18.13
C PHE A 27 -21.53 10.97 -19.20
N GLY A 28 -21.91 12.24 -19.08
CA GLY A 28 -21.65 13.27 -20.08
C GLY A 28 -20.42 14.14 -19.82
N THR A 29 -19.75 13.99 -18.67
CA THR A 29 -18.58 14.83 -18.32
C THR A 29 -17.33 14.00 -18.03
N SER A 30 -16.16 14.63 -18.21
CA SER A 30 -14.88 14.05 -17.79
C SER A 30 -14.84 13.79 -16.28
N TYR A 31 -15.40 14.70 -15.48
CA TYR A 31 -15.51 14.52 -14.03
C TYR A 31 -16.29 13.25 -13.66
N GLY A 32 -17.46 13.01 -14.27
CA GLY A 32 -18.26 11.82 -14.02
C GLY A 32 -17.56 10.53 -14.45
N ARG A 33 -16.86 10.54 -15.58
CA ARG A 33 -16.03 9.41 -16.03
C ARG A 33 -14.92 9.09 -15.02
N GLU A 34 -14.21 10.11 -14.58
CA GLU A 34 -13.13 9.98 -13.61
C GLU A 34 -13.62 9.48 -12.26
N LEU A 35 -14.78 9.94 -11.79
CA LEU A 35 -15.42 9.45 -10.58
C LEU A 35 -15.68 7.94 -10.66
N ARG A 36 -16.19 7.44 -11.80
CA ARG A 36 -16.41 6.01 -12.04
C ARG A 36 -15.12 5.21 -12.05
N ILE A 37 -14.04 5.76 -12.64
CA ILE A 37 -12.71 5.14 -12.61
C ILE A 37 -12.17 5.04 -11.19
N THR A 38 -12.27 6.11 -10.40
CA THR A 38 -11.85 6.10 -8.99
C THR A 38 -12.66 5.10 -8.19
N MET A 39 -14.00 5.11 -8.31
CA MET A 39 -14.87 4.14 -7.64
C MET A 39 -14.52 2.70 -8.01
N ALA A 40 -14.30 2.43 -9.30
CA ALA A 40 -13.88 1.11 -9.75
C ALA A 40 -12.55 0.70 -9.12
N GLY A 41 -11.56 1.58 -9.12
CA GLY A 41 -10.27 1.33 -8.47
C GLY A 41 -10.43 1.00 -6.99
N SER A 42 -11.16 1.83 -6.24
CA SER A 42 -11.42 1.60 -4.82
C SER A 42 -12.13 0.29 -4.53
N ILE A 43 -13.07 -0.13 -5.38
CA ILE A 43 -13.78 -1.41 -5.22
C ILE A 43 -12.85 -2.58 -5.57
N LEU A 44 -12.09 -2.50 -6.67
CA LEU A 44 -11.15 -3.55 -7.09
C LEU A 44 -10.05 -3.80 -6.04
N THR A 45 -9.66 -2.79 -5.27
CA THR A 45 -8.70 -2.92 -4.15
C THR A 45 -9.34 -3.20 -2.80
N SER A 46 -10.66 -3.45 -2.75
CA SER A 46 -11.38 -3.77 -1.52
C SER A 46 -11.52 -5.29 -1.32
N GLN A 47 -12.16 -5.71 -0.22
CA GLN A 47 -12.53 -7.11 0.00
C GLN A 47 -13.68 -7.60 -0.92
N HIS A 48 -14.29 -6.70 -1.71
CA HIS A 48 -15.42 -7.03 -2.58
C HIS A 48 -15.21 -6.56 -4.04
N PRO A 49 -14.12 -6.99 -4.71
CA PRO A 49 -13.77 -6.55 -6.06
C PRO A 49 -14.84 -6.89 -7.11
N GLN A 50 -15.65 -7.93 -6.89
CA GLN A 50 -16.74 -8.35 -7.79
C GLN A 50 -17.81 -7.28 -8.02
N TYR A 51 -17.89 -6.26 -7.16
CA TYR A 51 -18.83 -5.16 -7.30
C TYR A 51 -18.35 -4.04 -8.23
N ALA A 52 -17.10 -4.08 -8.71
CA ALA A 52 -16.59 -3.08 -9.65
C ALA A 52 -17.38 -3.03 -10.96
N LYS A 53 -18.05 -4.13 -11.34
CA LYS A 53 -18.96 -4.20 -12.49
C LYS A 53 -20.13 -3.20 -12.44
N TYR A 54 -20.49 -2.71 -11.25
CA TYR A 54 -21.56 -1.71 -11.07
C TYR A 54 -21.09 -0.27 -11.25
N THR A 55 -19.82 -0.04 -11.60
CA THR A 55 -19.27 1.30 -11.86
C THR A 55 -19.56 1.80 -13.26
N PHE A 56 -20.30 1.03 -14.08
CA PHE A 56 -20.66 1.35 -15.46
C PHE A 56 -19.45 1.59 -16.38
N LEU A 57 -18.29 1.04 -16.04
CA LEU A 57 -17.15 0.92 -16.95
C LEU A 57 -17.30 -0.34 -17.80
N SER A 58 -16.74 -0.33 -19.01
CA SER A 58 -16.68 -1.54 -19.83
C SER A 58 -15.76 -2.60 -19.19
N GLN A 59 -16.00 -3.88 -19.49
CA GLN A 59 -15.16 -4.96 -18.98
C GLN A 59 -13.68 -4.74 -19.33
N LYS A 60 -13.38 -4.31 -20.56
CA LYS A 60 -12.02 -3.97 -21.01
C LYS A 60 -11.36 -2.87 -20.17
N GLU A 61 -12.13 -1.88 -19.71
CA GLU A 61 -11.61 -0.81 -18.85
C GLU A 61 -11.33 -1.33 -17.43
N LEU A 62 -12.20 -2.19 -16.90
CA LEU A 62 -12.00 -2.85 -15.60
C LEU A 62 -10.78 -3.77 -15.63
N ASP A 63 -10.63 -4.60 -16.67
CA ASP A 63 -9.50 -5.50 -16.85
C ASP A 63 -8.18 -4.71 -16.92
N LYS A 64 -8.16 -3.60 -17.67
CA LYS A 64 -7.01 -2.70 -17.74
C LYS A 64 -6.71 -2.04 -16.40
N LEU A 65 -7.73 -1.72 -15.60
CA LEU A 65 -7.54 -1.13 -14.29
C LEU A 65 -6.98 -2.17 -13.30
N GLN A 66 -7.54 -3.37 -13.30
CA GLN A 66 -7.05 -4.50 -12.51
C GLN A 66 -5.60 -4.86 -12.86
N ASP A 67 -5.27 -4.89 -14.15
CA ASP A 67 -3.91 -5.15 -14.64
C ASP A 67 -2.91 -4.13 -14.07
N ARG A 68 -3.25 -2.84 -14.08
CA ARG A 68 -2.39 -1.80 -13.48
C ARG A 68 -2.23 -1.92 -11.97
N ILE A 69 -3.27 -2.38 -11.27
CA ILE A 69 -3.23 -2.61 -9.82
C ILE A 69 -2.31 -3.79 -9.50
N ASN A 70 -2.42 -4.88 -10.26
CA ASN A 70 -1.66 -6.11 -10.05
C ASN A 70 -0.23 -6.04 -10.59
N HIS A 71 0.03 -5.17 -11.56
CA HIS A 71 1.33 -4.99 -12.20
C HIS A 71 1.76 -3.51 -12.11
N PRO A 72 2.01 -2.98 -10.89
CA PRO A 72 2.50 -1.63 -10.74
C PRO A 72 3.88 -1.50 -11.40
N LYS A 73 4.24 -0.30 -11.83
CA LYS A 73 5.60 -0.03 -12.31
C LYS A 73 6.51 0.24 -11.12
N TRP A 74 7.69 -0.35 -11.11
CA TRP A 74 8.75 -0.09 -10.14
C TRP A 74 10.08 0.16 -10.85
N SER A 75 11.00 0.80 -10.15
CA SER A 75 12.36 1.06 -10.61
C SER A 75 13.33 0.63 -9.52
N ASN A 76 14.28 -0.24 -9.87
CA ASN A 76 15.33 -0.69 -8.97
C ASN A 76 16.65 -0.01 -9.32
N SER A 77 17.57 0.05 -8.36
CA SER A 77 18.97 0.39 -8.64
C SER A 77 19.58 -0.65 -9.59
N ASP A 78 20.48 -0.23 -10.48
CA ASP A 78 21.23 -1.14 -11.35
C ASP A 78 22.00 -2.16 -10.50
N GLU A 79 21.63 -3.44 -10.63
CA GLU A 79 22.15 -4.51 -9.77
C GLU A 79 23.65 -4.75 -9.97
N HIS A 80 24.15 -4.66 -11.21
CA HIS A 80 25.55 -4.94 -11.52
C HIS A 80 26.47 -3.82 -11.02
N ILE A 81 26.07 -2.58 -11.26
CA ILE A 81 26.83 -1.41 -10.85
C ILE A 81 26.82 -1.32 -9.32
N TYR A 82 25.65 -1.47 -8.70
CA TYR A 82 25.51 -1.32 -7.27
C TYR A 82 26.31 -2.38 -6.50
N LYS A 83 26.19 -3.68 -6.85
CA LYS A 83 26.93 -4.74 -6.17
C LYS A 83 28.45 -4.56 -6.27
N LYS A 84 28.95 -4.10 -7.43
CA LYS A 84 30.39 -3.86 -7.64
C LYS A 84 30.92 -2.71 -6.79
N ILE A 85 30.14 -1.63 -6.64
CA ILE A 85 30.53 -0.45 -5.86
C ILE A 85 30.35 -0.72 -4.37
N ALA A 86 29.14 -1.14 -3.96
CA ALA A 86 28.79 -1.39 -2.57
C ALA A 86 29.61 -2.53 -1.99
N GLY A 87 29.90 -3.61 -2.73
CA GLY A 87 30.74 -4.70 -2.24
C GLY A 87 32.17 -4.26 -1.92
N LYS A 88 32.74 -3.30 -2.65
CA LYS A 88 34.10 -2.79 -2.42
C LYS A 88 34.19 -1.75 -1.31
N ARG A 89 33.11 -0.99 -1.10
CA ARG A 89 33.04 0.13 -0.15
C ARG A 89 32.03 -0.11 0.96
N LEU A 90 31.71 -1.36 1.25
CA LEU A 90 30.59 -1.72 2.13
C LEU A 90 30.74 -1.10 3.51
N GLU A 91 31.93 -1.19 4.09
CA GLU A 91 32.21 -0.64 5.42
C GLU A 91 32.20 0.89 5.42
N GLU A 92 32.65 1.54 4.35
CA GLU A 92 32.53 2.99 4.20
C GLU A 92 31.05 3.41 4.15
N LEU A 93 30.23 2.71 3.35
CA LEU A 93 28.80 3.01 3.20
C LEU A 93 28.02 2.76 4.50
N LYS A 94 28.32 1.68 5.24
CA LYS A 94 27.69 1.40 6.54
C LYS A 94 28.00 2.50 7.55
N ASN A 95 29.21 3.04 7.52
CA ASN A 95 29.68 4.08 8.45
C ASN A 95 29.29 5.50 8.01
N GLN A 96 28.56 5.67 6.91
CA GLN A 96 28.06 6.99 6.52
C GLN A 96 27.11 7.54 7.59
N PRO A 97 27.14 8.87 7.84
CA PRO A 97 26.26 9.48 8.81
C PRO A 97 24.79 9.23 8.44
N LEU A 98 23.99 8.97 9.47
CA LEU A 98 22.55 8.82 9.32
C LEU A 98 21.89 10.20 9.36
N GLU A 99 21.27 10.58 8.26
CA GLU A 99 20.41 11.75 8.16
C GLU A 99 18.98 11.27 7.91
N ILE A 100 18.04 11.83 8.66
CA ILE A 100 16.61 11.54 8.55
C ILE A 100 15.90 12.87 8.32
N ASP A 101 15.25 12.99 7.17
CA ASP A 101 14.41 14.13 6.84
C ASP A 101 12.94 13.71 6.85
N VAL A 102 12.07 14.59 7.38
CA VAL A 102 10.63 14.34 7.47
C VAL A 102 9.86 15.54 6.94
N GLU A 103 9.40 15.42 5.70
CA GLU A 103 8.59 16.43 5.03
C GLU A 103 7.10 16.18 5.25
N THR A 104 6.31 17.26 5.36
CA THR A 104 4.85 17.16 5.29
C THR A 104 4.37 17.48 3.88
N ILE A 105 3.85 16.47 3.19
CA ILE A 105 3.28 16.63 1.86
C ILE A 105 1.78 16.89 2.00
N LYS A 106 1.29 17.98 1.40
CA LYS A 106 -0.14 18.32 1.39
C LYS A 106 -0.62 18.52 -0.03
N SER A 107 -1.82 18.01 -0.32
CA SER A 107 -2.55 18.36 -1.53
C SER A 107 -2.80 19.88 -1.58
N ASN A 108 -2.73 20.47 -2.78
CA ASN A 108 -3.16 21.85 -2.97
C ASN A 108 -4.70 21.99 -2.89
N LYS A 109 -5.21 23.22 -2.78
CA LYS A 109 -6.66 23.48 -2.68
C LYS A 109 -7.43 23.07 -3.94
N ASP A 110 -6.75 23.01 -5.08
CA ASP A 110 -7.32 22.63 -6.37
C ASP A 110 -7.29 21.11 -6.61
N SER A 111 -6.75 20.34 -5.66
CA SER A 111 -6.68 18.88 -5.76
C SER A 111 -8.05 18.27 -5.58
N ARG A 112 -8.36 17.27 -6.42
CA ARG A 112 -9.63 16.53 -6.36
C ARG A 112 -9.83 15.84 -5.00
N PHE A 113 -8.76 15.31 -4.43
CA PHE A 113 -8.76 14.67 -3.11
C PHE A 113 -7.76 15.39 -2.22
N LEU A 114 -8.27 15.92 -1.10
CA LEU A 114 -7.41 16.55 -0.11
C LEU A 114 -6.70 15.46 0.71
N PHE A 115 -5.38 15.56 0.84
CA PHE A 115 -4.57 14.67 1.66
C PHE A 115 -3.46 15.44 2.36
N GLU A 116 -3.04 14.91 3.50
CA GLU A 116 -1.83 15.31 4.20
C GLU A 116 -1.08 14.03 4.58
N GLY A 117 0.20 13.97 4.23
CA GLY A 117 1.08 12.82 4.48
C GLY A 117 2.44 13.27 5.00
N LYS A 118 3.21 12.31 5.50
CA LYS A 118 4.61 12.50 5.89
C LYS A 118 5.50 11.69 4.96
N LEU A 119 6.49 12.33 4.36
CA LEU A 119 7.55 11.67 3.60
C LEU A 119 8.79 11.60 4.48
N VAL A 120 9.30 10.39 4.70
CA VAL A 120 10.52 10.15 5.48
C VAL A 120 11.62 9.74 4.51
N THR A 121 12.69 10.52 4.46
CA THR A 121 13.89 10.22 3.67
C THR A 121 15.01 9.79 4.61
N ILE A 122 15.62 8.63 4.35
CA ILE A 122 16.70 8.06 5.16
C ILE A 122 17.94 7.95 4.28
N SER A 123 19.01 8.70 4.62
CA SER A 123 20.22 8.77 3.78
C SER A 123 21.00 7.46 3.73
N ASN A 124 21.03 6.72 4.85
CA ASN A 124 21.81 5.49 5.01
C ASN A 124 20.87 4.27 5.16
N PRO A 125 20.69 3.45 4.10
CA PRO A 125 19.74 2.33 4.11
C PRO A 125 20.14 1.19 5.06
N PHE A 126 21.40 1.12 5.51
CA PHE A 126 21.86 0.10 6.45
C PHE A 126 21.27 0.28 7.86
N ASN A 127 20.68 1.44 8.14
CA ASN A 127 19.99 1.74 9.40
C ASN A 127 18.48 1.44 9.34
N VAL A 128 17.96 1.01 8.20
CA VAL A 128 16.56 0.61 8.04
C VAL A 128 16.43 -0.88 8.30
N LYS A 129 15.57 -1.26 9.25
CA LYS A 129 15.33 -2.65 9.63
C LYS A 129 13.84 -2.95 9.61
N LEU A 130 13.49 -4.15 9.16
CA LEU A 130 12.19 -4.72 9.42
C LEU A 130 12.23 -5.48 10.75
N VAL A 131 11.18 -5.33 11.56
CA VAL A 131 11.03 -6.05 12.83
C VAL A 131 9.62 -6.59 12.95
N SER A 132 9.49 -7.81 13.47
CA SER A 132 8.21 -8.45 13.73
C SER A 132 7.72 -8.18 15.15
N HIS A 133 6.42 -8.39 15.36
CA HIS A 133 5.85 -8.39 16.71
C HIS A 133 6.45 -9.54 17.54
N GLN A 134 6.56 -9.34 18.86
CA GLN A 134 7.05 -10.38 19.79
C GLN A 134 5.98 -10.82 20.79
N GLY A 135 4.71 -10.50 20.53
CA GLY A 135 3.58 -10.92 21.38
C GLY A 135 3.56 -10.29 22.77
N THR A 136 4.33 -9.21 23.01
CA THR A 136 4.45 -8.54 24.31
C THR A 136 3.12 -7.96 24.82
N GLN A 137 2.13 -7.82 23.94
CA GLN A 137 0.79 -7.31 24.24
C GLN A 137 -0.29 -8.41 24.29
N GLY A 138 0.14 -9.68 24.32
CA GLY A 138 -0.70 -10.87 24.42
C GLY A 138 -0.43 -11.86 23.30
N ALA A 139 -0.52 -13.16 23.61
CA ALA A 139 -0.14 -14.25 22.69
C ALA A 139 -0.89 -14.21 21.34
N ASN A 140 -2.16 -13.79 21.35
CA ASN A 140 -3.02 -13.72 20.15
C ASN A 140 -3.28 -12.27 19.72
N ARG A 141 -2.34 -11.36 19.97
CA ARG A 141 -2.47 -9.95 19.61
C ARG A 141 -1.25 -9.46 18.86
N GLY A 142 -1.50 -8.69 17.81
CA GLY A 142 -0.49 -7.84 17.21
C GLY A 142 0.09 -6.86 18.23
N GLU A 143 1.30 -6.41 17.96
CA GLU A 143 2.00 -5.44 18.80
C GLU A 143 1.93 -4.07 18.16
N LYS A 144 1.61 -3.04 18.96
CA LYS A 144 1.57 -1.66 18.49
C LYS A 144 2.95 -1.23 18.01
N ILE A 145 2.99 -0.53 16.88
CA ILE A 145 4.24 0.01 16.33
C ILE A 145 5.03 0.86 17.33
N SER A 146 4.35 1.62 18.19
CA SER A 146 5.01 2.42 19.23
C SER A 146 5.76 1.57 20.27
N VAL A 147 5.27 0.37 20.57
CA VAL A 147 5.94 -0.58 21.47
C VAL A 147 7.17 -1.18 20.78
N MET A 148 7.00 -1.63 19.53
CA MET A 148 8.11 -2.16 18.73
C MET A 148 9.21 -1.11 18.50
N ALA A 149 8.83 0.13 18.20
CA ALA A 149 9.75 1.25 18.03
C ALA A 149 10.56 1.51 19.30
N LYS A 150 9.89 1.55 20.46
CA LYS A 150 10.53 1.79 21.75
C LYS A 150 11.49 0.66 22.13
N ARG A 151 11.09 -0.61 21.90
CA ARG A 151 11.94 -1.80 22.11
C ARG A 151 13.21 -1.76 21.27
N ASN A 152 13.11 -1.29 20.03
CA ASN A 152 14.23 -1.26 19.08
C ASN A 152 14.99 0.08 19.08
N HIS A 153 14.68 1.00 20.02
CA HIS A 153 15.26 2.34 20.06
C HIS A 153 15.17 3.08 18.72
N ALA A 154 14.07 2.89 17.98
CA ALA A 154 13.89 3.46 16.65
C ALA A 154 13.65 4.97 16.72
N LEU A 155 14.30 5.72 15.83
CA LEU A 155 14.08 7.17 15.66
C LEU A 155 12.77 7.44 14.91
N VAL A 156 12.44 6.59 13.93
CA VAL A 156 11.21 6.62 13.15
C VAL A 156 10.73 5.18 12.94
N ALA A 157 9.42 4.96 12.96
CA ALA A 157 8.82 3.66 12.66
C ALA A 157 7.56 3.85 11.82
N VAL A 158 7.38 3.00 10.81
CA VAL A 158 6.21 2.96 9.93
C VAL A 158 5.74 1.51 9.77
N ASN A 159 4.43 1.31 9.61
CA ASN A 159 3.91 -0.03 9.32
C ASN A 159 4.47 -0.51 7.97
N ALA A 160 4.87 -1.78 7.91
CA ALA A 160 5.52 -2.34 6.74
C ALA A 160 4.60 -3.31 6.00
N SER A 161 4.40 -4.53 6.52
CA SER A 161 3.50 -5.53 5.93
C SER A 161 2.09 -5.48 6.52
N GLY A 162 1.15 -6.20 5.90
CA GLY A 162 -0.16 -6.48 6.47
C GLY A 162 -0.12 -7.60 7.51
N PHE A 163 -1.27 -7.85 8.13
CA PHE A 163 -1.48 -8.98 9.04
C PHE A 163 -2.88 -9.56 8.85
N ALA A 164 -3.02 -10.86 9.09
CA ALA A 164 -4.31 -11.54 9.09
C ALA A 164 -5.11 -11.13 10.32
N ASP A 165 -6.30 -10.55 10.12
CA ASP A 165 -7.22 -10.19 11.19
C ASP A 165 -8.66 -10.53 10.79
N GLU A 166 -9.06 -11.76 11.12
CA GLU A 166 -10.42 -12.26 10.90
C GLU A 166 -11.48 -11.47 11.69
N THR A 167 -11.08 -10.78 12.76
CA THR A 167 -12.01 -10.02 13.61
C THR A 167 -12.30 -8.62 13.07
N GLY A 168 -11.45 -8.10 12.18
CA GLY A 168 -11.51 -6.72 11.68
C GLY A 168 -11.30 -5.64 12.74
N ARG A 169 -10.69 -5.97 13.89
CA ARG A 169 -10.50 -5.05 15.03
C ARG A 169 -9.11 -4.41 15.09
N GLY A 170 -8.24 -4.70 14.12
CA GLY A 170 -6.88 -4.17 13.99
C GLY A 170 -5.86 -4.82 14.92
N GLY A 171 -5.93 -6.14 15.13
CA GLY A 171 -5.16 -6.82 16.19
C GLY A 171 -4.50 -8.16 15.82
N GLY A 172 -4.40 -8.50 14.54
CA GLY A 172 -3.79 -9.76 14.09
C GLY A 172 -2.31 -9.91 14.47
N ASN A 173 -1.89 -11.13 14.77
CA ASN A 173 -0.53 -11.51 15.17
C ASN A 173 0.13 -12.47 14.16
N VAL A 174 -0.42 -12.58 12.96
CA VAL A 174 0.16 -13.37 11.87
C VAL A 174 0.35 -12.43 10.70
N ALA A 175 1.59 -12.24 10.26
CA ALA A 175 1.88 -11.42 9.10
C ALA A 175 1.27 -12.05 7.83
N THR A 176 0.94 -11.21 6.84
CA THR A 176 0.67 -11.64 5.47
C THR A 176 1.81 -11.22 4.56
N GLY A 177 1.84 -11.66 3.31
CA GLY A 177 2.95 -11.30 2.43
C GLY A 177 4.18 -12.16 2.65
N ILE A 178 5.25 -11.77 1.99
CA ILE A 178 6.60 -12.23 2.30
C ILE A 178 7.20 -11.28 3.34
N VAL A 179 7.69 -11.84 4.43
CA VAL A 179 8.41 -11.10 5.48
C VAL A 179 9.80 -11.69 5.64
N ILE A 180 10.83 -10.86 5.49
CA ILE A 180 12.23 -11.20 5.78
C ILE A 180 12.74 -10.25 6.84
N GLU A 181 13.20 -10.80 7.96
CA GLU A 181 13.79 -10.08 9.08
C GLU A 181 15.21 -10.61 9.32
N ASN A 182 16.20 -9.72 9.35
CA ASN A 182 17.62 -10.06 9.53
C ASN A 182 18.16 -11.13 8.55
N GLY A 183 17.60 -11.20 7.34
CA GLY A 183 17.99 -12.19 6.32
C GLY A 183 17.31 -13.55 6.47
N GLU A 184 16.39 -13.69 7.41
CA GLU A 184 15.61 -14.91 7.63
C GLU A 184 14.14 -14.69 7.24
N ALA A 185 13.57 -15.66 6.55
CA ALA A 185 12.16 -15.62 6.17
C ALA A 185 11.28 -16.01 7.35
N ILE A 186 10.38 -15.10 7.73
CA ILE A 186 9.40 -15.29 8.79
C ILE A 186 8.20 -16.06 8.22
N ASP A 187 7.64 -16.97 9.02
CA ASP A 187 6.41 -17.68 8.66
C ASP A 187 5.22 -16.71 8.65
N THR A 188 4.53 -16.68 7.51
CA THR A 188 3.32 -15.89 7.28
C THR A 188 2.16 -16.80 6.89
N ASN A 189 0.99 -16.23 6.66
CA ASN A 189 -0.15 -16.97 6.12
C ASN A 189 -0.07 -17.25 4.60
N MET A 190 1.01 -16.85 3.92
CA MET A 190 1.23 -17.09 2.50
C MET A 190 2.34 -18.10 2.27
N ASP A 191 2.25 -18.86 1.17
CA ASP A 191 3.31 -19.79 0.82
C ASP A 191 4.58 -19.05 0.34
N ARG A 192 5.74 -19.64 0.61
CA ARG A 192 7.06 -19.03 0.34
C ARG A 192 7.45 -19.03 -1.15
N TYR A 193 6.68 -19.73 -2.00
CA TYR A 193 7.02 -19.94 -3.41
C TYR A 193 6.25 -19.02 -4.35
N THR A 194 5.06 -18.59 -3.95
CA THR A 194 4.24 -17.64 -4.71
C THR A 194 4.90 -16.28 -4.74
N PRO A 195 5.23 -15.76 -5.94
CA PRO A 195 5.72 -14.40 -6.06
C PRO A 195 4.66 -13.39 -5.63
N THR A 196 5.04 -12.45 -4.77
CA THR A 196 4.23 -11.26 -4.45
C THR A 196 5.02 -9.98 -4.67
N ILE A 197 4.31 -8.86 -4.76
CA ILE A 197 4.89 -7.53 -4.80
C ILE A 197 5.52 -7.23 -3.43
N ILE A 198 6.82 -7.01 -3.43
CA ILE A 198 7.61 -6.70 -2.24
C ILE A 198 8.37 -5.40 -2.42
N THR A 199 8.78 -4.82 -1.29
CA THR A 199 9.96 -3.96 -1.21
C THR A 199 10.91 -4.53 -0.15
N GLY A 200 12.20 -4.54 -0.45
CA GLY A 200 13.22 -4.99 0.48
C GLY A 200 14.57 -4.33 0.27
N LEU A 201 15.45 -4.54 1.24
CA LEU A 201 16.83 -4.07 1.27
C LEU A 201 17.77 -5.26 1.34
N THR A 202 18.80 -5.24 0.51
CA THR A 202 19.90 -6.23 0.55
C THR A 202 20.90 -5.91 1.64
N LYS A 203 21.73 -6.89 2.01
CA LYS A 203 22.88 -6.69 2.91
C LYS A 203 23.90 -5.68 2.39
N PHE A 204 23.77 -5.25 1.13
CA PHE A 204 24.61 -4.25 0.49
C PHE A 204 23.98 -2.86 0.47
N GLY A 205 22.78 -2.68 1.03
CA GLY A 205 22.05 -1.40 1.03
C GLY A 205 21.20 -1.15 -0.21
N GLN A 206 21.14 -2.11 -1.15
CA GLN A 206 20.35 -1.98 -2.38
C GLN A 206 18.87 -2.18 -2.08
N MET A 207 18.01 -1.27 -2.57
CA MET A 207 16.57 -1.48 -2.60
C MET A 207 16.16 -2.35 -3.78
N ILE A 208 15.28 -3.31 -3.50
CA ILE A 208 14.66 -4.21 -4.47
C ILE A 208 13.15 -4.09 -4.28
N THR A 209 12.45 -3.71 -5.33
CA THR A 209 11.00 -3.70 -5.43
C THR A 209 10.58 -4.52 -6.65
N GLY A 210 9.49 -5.25 -6.53
CA GLY A 210 8.90 -6.00 -7.64
C GLY A 210 8.26 -7.30 -7.21
N ASN A 211 7.96 -8.15 -8.18
CA ASN A 211 7.32 -9.44 -7.93
C ASN A 211 8.37 -10.54 -7.73
N TYR A 212 8.51 -11.05 -6.50
CA TYR A 212 9.51 -12.04 -6.13
C TYR A 212 8.94 -13.09 -5.16
N SER A 213 9.41 -14.32 -5.28
CA SER A 213 9.25 -15.36 -4.25
C SER A 213 10.26 -15.15 -3.10
N THR A 214 10.02 -15.81 -1.96
CA THR A 214 10.92 -15.70 -0.81
C THR A 214 12.32 -16.18 -1.16
N GLN A 215 12.45 -17.30 -1.89
CA GLN A 215 13.75 -17.85 -2.27
C GLN A 215 14.55 -16.88 -3.15
N GLN A 216 13.90 -16.25 -4.14
CA GLN A 216 14.57 -15.28 -5.01
C GLN A 216 15.13 -14.08 -4.22
N LEU A 217 14.45 -13.65 -3.15
CA LEU A 217 14.93 -12.58 -2.28
C LEU A 217 16.13 -13.02 -1.44
N LEU A 218 16.08 -14.23 -0.88
CA LEU A 218 17.20 -14.81 -0.12
C LEU A 218 18.44 -14.99 -1.00
N ASP A 219 18.28 -15.48 -2.24
CA ASP A 219 19.36 -15.61 -3.23
C ASP A 219 19.97 -14.23 -3.57
N LYS A 220 19.15 -13.19 -3.56
CA LYS A 220 19.57 -11.79 -3.73
C LYS A 220 20.16 -11.17 -2.45
N GLN A 221 20.25 -11.93 -1.36
CA GLN A 221 20.82 -11.51 -0.07
C GLN A 221 20.06 -10.34 0.55
N VAL A 222 18.73 -10.37 0.42
CA VAL A 222 17.79 -9.48 1.10
C VAL A 222 17.83 -9.74 2.61
N VAL A 223 17.92 -8.67 3.41
CA VAL A 223 17.97 -8.73 4.88
C VAL A 223 16.76 -8.13 5.56
N SER A 224 15.99 -7.32 4.85
CA SER A 224 14.72 -6.77 5.34
C SER A 224 13.77 -6.65 4.16
N ALA A 225 12.61 -7.31 4.21
CA ALA A 225 11.60 -7.18 3.16
C ALA A 225 10.19 -7.39 3.69
N ALA A 226 9.26 -6.60 3.16
CA ALA A 226 7.84 -6.73 3.40
C ALA A 226 7.09 -6.75 2.07
N GLY A 227 6.20 -7.72 1.93
CA GLY A 227 5.18 -7.80 0.89
C GLY A 227 3.78 -7.76 1.48
N PHE A 228 2.80 -7.71 0.60
CA PHE A 228 1.37 -7.70 0.93
C PHE A 228 0.65 -8.85 0.23
#